data_AF-A0A239Z2F6-F1
#
_entry.id   AF-A0A239Z2F6-F1
#
_cell.length_a   1.000
_cell.length_b   1.000
_cell.length_c   1.000
_cell.angle_alpha   90.00
_cell.angle_beta   90.00
_cell.angle_gamma   90.00
#
_symmetry.space_group_name_H-M   'P 1'
#
loop_
_entity.id
_entity.type
_entity.pdbx_description
1 polymer ?
#
loop_
_entity_poly.entity_id
_entity_poly.type
_entity_poly.pdbx_seq_one_letter_code
_entity_poly.pdbx_strand_id
1 'polypeptide(L)'
;MSKWSNFVRGEPARQEVLEVALDWIAQRDGVSIDNYMAKHRDDDDCNELQTYFTTVIDWAASVFKMTDSSMRGIAWNKLYEQYGDKGYDATEMTAEARELLSDSQVQSKKGIYEYLLGGKKETRLLSVRVFTEAVKKRVYKRQTDAAEKNGVSNCSYCALGHEGGQGEDLAAQGYGRRSRRRLVEGRQDRGKQLRAALQVPQPCQR
;
A
#
# COMPACT_ATOMS: atom_id res chain seq x y z
N MET A 1 15.22 23.42 22.79
CA MET A 1 14.32 23.17 21.64
C MET A 1 12.99 22.71 22.19
N SER A 2 11.87 23.21 21.65
CA SER A 2 10.53 22.87 22.13
C SER A 2 10.07 21.52 21.58
N LYS A 3 9.42 20.70 22.41
CA LYS A 3 9.02 19.31 22.10
C LYS A 3 8.32 19.15 20.74
N TRP A 4 7.43 20.09 20.40
CA TRP A 4 6.65 20.10 19.17
C TRP A 4 7.47 20.21 17.87
N SER A 5 8.73 20.67 17.91
CA SER A 5 9.55 20.86 16.70
C SER A 5 9.91 19.57 15.96
N ASN A 6 9.68 18.42 16.59
CA ASN A 6 9.84 17.09 16.01
C ASN A 6 8.58 16.59 15.29
N PHE A 7 7.42 17.22 15.51
CA PHE A 7 6.10 16.77 15.03
C PHE A 7 5.47 17.76 14.05
N VAL A 8 5.67 19.06 14.28
CA VAL A 8 5.23 20.13 13.40
C VAL A 8 6.37 20.51 12.45
N ARG A 9 6.03 20.74 11.18
CA ARG A 9 6.94 21.37 10.22
C ARG A 9 6.66 22.87 10.24
N GLY A 10 7.61 23.67 10.71
CA GLY A 10 7.59 25.10 10.49
C GLY A 10 8.72 25.85 11.20
N GLU A 11 9.03 27.05 10.73
CA GLU A 11 9.87 28.02 11.43
C GLU A 11 8.97 28.89 12.34
N PRO A 12 9.14 28.86 13.68
CA PRO A 12 8.27 29.64 14.59
C PRO A 12 8.34 31.16 14.34
N ALA A 13 9.47 31.67 13.85
CA ALA A 13 9.61 33.09 13.48
C ALA A 13 8.72 33.50 12.28
N ARG A 14 8.15 32.55 11.54
CA ARG A 14 7.26 32.77 10.38
C ARG A 14 5.78 32.50 10.68
N GLN A 15 5.40 32.29 11.95
CA GLN A 15 4.04 31.90 12.37
C GLN A 15 3.53 30.54 11.85
N GLU A 16 4.31 29.79 11.06
CA GLU A 16 3.93 28.48 10.48
C GLU A 16 3.48 27.46 11.55
N VAL A 17 3.99 27.57 12.78
CA VAL A 17 3.61 26.70 13.91
C VAL A 17 2.25 27.09 14.50
N LEU A 18 1.93 28.38 14.55
CA LEU A 18 0.63 28.90 14.98
C LEU A 18 -0.45 28.57 13.95
N GLU A 19 -0.14 28.72 12.67
CA GLU A 19 -1.02 28.32 11.56
C GLU A 19 -1.40 26.83 11.66
N VAL A 20 -0.43 25.94 11.91
CA VAL A 20 -0.72 24.50 12.11
C VAL A 20 -1.56 24.24 13.36
N ALA A 21 -1.32 24.95 14.46
CA ALA A 21 -2.14 24.81 15.67
C ALA A 21 -3.60 25.27 15.43
N LEU A 22 -3.79 26.38 14.72
CA LEU A 22 -5.10 26.91 14.33
C LEU A 22 -5.82 25.99 13.34
N ASP A 23 -5.11 25.46 12.33
CA ASP A 23 -5.64 24.46 11.40
C ASP A 23 -6.15 23.21 12.15
N TRP A 24 -5.37 22.74 13.13
CA TRP A 24 -5.75 21.55 13.90
C TRP A 24 -7.03 21.75 14.71
N ILE A 25 -7.17 22.87 15.43
CA ILE A 25 -8.36 23.12 16.26
C ILE A 25 -9.58 23.52 15.41
N ALA A 26 -9.38 24.25 14.31
CA ALA A 26 -10.46 24.55 13.37
C ALA A 26 -11.00 23.28 12.69
N GLN A 27 -10.13 22.32 12.36
CA GLN A 27 -10.53 21.00 11.86
C GLN A 27 -11.31 20.17 12.90
N ARG A 28 -10.92 20.23 14.19
CA ARG A 28 -11.67 19.61 15.30
C ARG A 28 -13.09 20.16 15.40
N ASP A 29 -13.23 21.48 15.26
CA ASP A 29 -14.50 22.20 15.33
C ASP A 29 -15.32 22.16 14.02
N GLY A 30 -14.75 21.63 12.93
CA GLY A 30 -15.40 21.57 11.62
C GLY A 30 -15.52 22.93 10.91
N VAL A 31 -14.66 23.90 11.24
CA VAL A 31 -14.70 25.28 10.73
C VAL A 31 -13.40 25.66 9.98
N SER A 32 -13.38 26.82 9.33
CA SER A 32 -12.14 27.43 8.82
C SER A 32 -11.38 28.13 9.94
N ILE A 33 -10.07 28.33 9.72
CA ILE A 33 -9.20 29.12 10.63
C ILE A 33 -9.79 30.53 10.85
N ASP A 34 -10.25 31.19 9.79
CA ASP A 34 -10.87 32.52 9.88
C ASP A 34 -12.11 32.52 10.78
N ASN A 35 -12.98 31.51 10.67
CA ASN A 35 -14.19 31.40 11.49
C ASN A 35 -13.84 31.10 12.96
N TYR A 36 -12.80 30.28 13.20
CA TYR A 36 -12.29 30.04 14.55
C TYR A 36 -11.76 31.35 15.16
N MET A 37 -10.86 32.05 14.47
CA MET A 37 -10.31 33.33 14.95
C MET A 37 -11.40 34.40 15.14
N ALA A 38 -12.39 34.47 14.25
CA ALA A 38 -13.51 35.41 14.36
C ALA A 38 -14.51 35.09 15.48
N LYS A 39 -14.54 33.83 15.96
CA LYS A 39 -15.32 33.40 17.14
C LYS A 39 -14.57 33.72 18.44
N HIS A 40 -13.25 33.54 18.46
CA HIS A 40 -12.37 33.66 19.63
C HIS A 40 -11.59 35.01 19.69
N ARG A 41 -12.04 36.02 18.93
CA ARG A 41 -11.38 37.34 18.80
C ARG A 41 -11.43 38.22 20.03
N ASP A 42 -12.43 38.02 20.88
CA ASP A 42 -12.70 38.80 22.08
C ASP A 42 -12.39 37.99 23.36
N ASP A 43 -11.71 36.82 23.21
CA ASP A 43 -11.24 35.99 24.33
C ASP A 43 -9.97 36.60 24.95
N ASP A 44 -9.90 36.62 26.29
CA ASP A 44 -8.75 37.16 27.04
C ASP A 44 -7.50 36.27 26.97
N ASP A 45 -7.62 35.02 26.52
CA ASP A 45 -6.52 34.06 26.44
C ASP A 45 -6.67 33.07 25.26
N CYS A 46 -5.64 32.26 25.02
CA CYS A 46 -5.64 31.19 24.01
C CYS A 46 -5.46 29.79 24.61
N ASN A 47 -5.88 29.60 25.86
CA ASN A 47 -5.68 28.36 26.61
C ASN A 47 -6.25 27.14 25.88
N GLU A 48 -7.42 27.26 25.23
CA GLU A 48 -8.02 26.15 24.49
C GLU A 48 -7.11 25.64 23.35
N LEU A 49 -6.63 26.57 22.51
CA LEU A 49 -5.69 26.32 21.42
C LEU A 49 -4.39 25.69 21.94
N GLN A 50 -3.82 26.27 22.99
CA GLN A 50 -2.58 25.79 23.58
C GLN A 50 -2.74 24.39 24.21
N THR A 51 -3.82 24.15 24.95
CA THR A 51 -4.11 22.86 25.59
C THR A 51 -4.31 21.79 24.53
N TYR A 52 -5.18 22.00 23.54
CA TYR A 52 -5.43 21.02 22.49
C TYR A 52 -4.16 20.66 21.71
N PHE A 53 -3.40 21.68 21.25
CA PHE A 53 -2.14 21.47 20.56
C PHE A 53 -1.13 20.68 21.41
N THR A 54 -0.99 21.04 22.69
CA THR A 54 -0.08 20.34 23.60
C THR A 54 -0.52 18.90 23.84
N THR A 55 -1.81 18.63 24.02
CA THR A 55 -2.37 17.28 24.20
C THR A 55 -2.08 16.38 23.00
N VAL A 56 -2.29 16.84 21.76
CA VAL A 56 -1.98 16.09 20.54
C VAL A 56 -0.49 15.73 20.46
N ILE A 57 0.39 16.68 20.76
CA ILE A 57 1.85 16.48 20.76
C ILE A 57 2.31 15.56 21.89
N ASP A 58 1.72 15.68 23.07
CA ASP A 58 2.07 14.87 24.23
C ASP A 58 1.62 13.42 24.08
N TRP A 59 0.44 13.18 23.49
CA TRP A 59 0.00 11.86 23.05
C TRP A 59 0.94 11.26 22.00
N ALA A 60 1.23 11.99 20.91
CA ALA A 60 2.10 11.46 19.85
C ALA A 60 3.50 11.07 20.38
N ALA A 61 4.04 11.86 21.32
CA ALA A 61 5.31 11.58 21.99
C ALA A 61 5.23 10.50 23.08
N SER A 62 4.05 10.21 23.64
CA SER A 62 3.87 9.10 24.58
C SER A 62 3.83 7.76 23.87
N VAL A 63 3.21 7.70 22.68
CA VAL A 63 3.16 6.52 21.80
C VAL A 63 4.51 6.27 21.12
N PHE A 64 5.15 7.29 20.55
CA PHE A 64 6.43 7.14 19.85
C PHE A 64 7.56 7.80 20.64
N LYS A 65 8.29 7.02 21.44
CA LYS A 65 9.46 7.43 22.23
C LYS A 65 10.72 7.55 21.37
N MET A 66 10.61 8.30 20.28
CA MET A 66 11.69 8.61 19.35
C MET A 66 11.46 9.96 18.69
N THR A 67 12.50 10.46 18.03
CA THR A 67 12.44 11.64 17.17
C THR A 67 12.99 11.26 15.80
N ASP A 68 12.21 11.44 14.74
CA ASP A 68 12.69 11.34 13.36
C ASP A 68 12.18 12.51 12.51
N SER A 69 12.94 12.88 11.49
CA SER A 69 12.60 13.95 10.57
C SER A 69 11.26 13.75 9.83
N SER A 70 10.81 12.51 9.64
CA SER A 70 9.55 12.15 8.98
C SER A 70 8.30 12.31 9.85
N MET A 71 8.46 12.42 11.18
CA MET A 71 7.37 12.76 12.11
C MET A 71 6.82 14.17 11.85
N ARG A 72 7.57 15.03 11.14
CA ARG A 72 7.19 16.43 10.87
C ARG A 72 6.17 16.60 9.76
N GLY A 73 5.10 17.32 10.07
CA GLY A 73 4.03 17.62 9.12
C GLY A 73 3.21 16.39 8.77
N ILE A 74 2.96 15.54 9.76
CA ILE A 74 1.86 14.58 9.78
C ILE A 74 0.65 15.30 10.41
N ALA A 75 -0.57 14.97 10.00
CA ALA A 75 -1.80 15.48 10.61
C ALA A 75 -2.05 14.76 11.95
N TRP A 76 -1.20 15.06 12.94
CA TRP A 76 -1.24 14.42 14.26
C TRP A 76 -2.57 14.64 14.98
N ASN A 77 -3.27 15.74 14.72
CA ASN A 77 -4.64 15.97 15.18
C ASN A 77 -5.58 14.86 14.71
N LYS A 78 -5.62 14.54 13.41
CA LYS A 78 -6.50 13.49 12.87
C LYS A 78 -6.17 12.11 13.43
N LEU A 79 -4.88 11.83 13.64
CA LEU A 79 -4.44 10.60 14.27
C LEU A 79 -4.86 10.57 15.76
N TYR A 80 -4.79 11.69 16.47
CA TYR A 80 -5.28 11.80 17.84
C TYR A 80 -6.79 11.58 17.93
N GLU A 81 -7.61 12.23 17.10
CA GLU A 81 -9.07 12.02 17.10
C GLU A 81 -9.47 10.57 16.75
N GLN A 82 -8.68 9.85 15.93
CA GLN A 82 -9.00 8.49 15.49
C GLN A 82 -8.39 7.38 16.37
N TYR A 83 -7.31 7.68 17.08
CA TYR A 83 -6.49 6.69 17.81
C TYR A 83 -6.14 7.09 19.25
N GLY A 84 -6.50 8.29 19.71
CA GLY A 84 -6.17 8.84 21.02
C GLY A 84 -6.62 7.97 22.20
N ASP A 85 -7.83 7.42 22.12
CA ASP A 85 -8.43 6.57 23.16
C ASP A 85 -7.84 5.16 23.26
N LYS A 86 -6.89 4.80 22.39
CA LYS A 86 -6.31 3.45 22.33
C LYS A 86 -5.00 3.40 23.12
N GLY A 87 -4.84 2.35 23.93
CA GLY A 87 -3.58 2.04 24.60
C GLY A 87 -2.57 1.44 23.62
N TYR A 88 -1.31 1.89 23.70
CA TYR A 88 -0.19 1.42 22.90
C TYR A 88 1.03 1.13 23.77
N ASP A 89 1.76 0.04 23.52
CA ASP A 89 3.09 -0.13 24.09
C ASP A 89 4.08 0.76 23.34
N ALA A 90 4.54 1.81 24.00
CA ALA A 90 5.45 2.78 23.41
C ALA A 90 6.82 2.19 23.00
N THR A 91 7.22 1.07 23.58
CA THR A 91 8.46 0.35 23.27
C THR A 91 8.31 -0.41 21.95
N GLU A 92 7.22 -1.16 21.81
CA GLU A 92 6.86 -1.89 20.59
C GLU A 92 6.69 -0.92 19.42
N MET A 93 5.82 0.10 19.58
CA MET A 93 5.55 1.11 18.55
C MET A 93 6.82 1.85 18.08
N THR A 94 7.76 2.10 19.00
CA THR A 94 9.04 2.74 18.68
C THR A 94 10.01 1.80 17.96
N ALA A 95 10.04 0.52 18.33
CA ALA A 95 10.87 -0.48 17.67
C ALA A 95 10.42 -0.69 16.22
N GLU A 96 9.12 -0.90 16.01
CA GLU A 96 8.54 -1.17 14.69
C GLU A 96 8.58 0.05 13.77
N ALA A 97 8.39 1.26 14.31
CA ALA A 97 8.60 2.48 13.54
C ALA A 97 10.03 2.59 13.01
N ARG A 98 11.04 2.24 13.82
CA ARG A 98 12.45 2.23 13.40
C ARG A 98 12.74 1.17 12.34
N GLU A 99 12.17 -0.03 12.49
CA GLU A 99 12.28 -1.10 11.49
C GLU A 99 11.72 -0.66 10.13
N LEU A 100 10.47 -0.18 10.09
CA LEU A 100 9.83 0.29 8.87
C LEU A 100 10.50 1.54 8.26
N LEU A 101 11.08 2.43 9.08
CA LEU A 101 11.87 3.56 8.59
C LEU A 101 13.22 3.16 7.97
N SER A 102 13.72 1.97 8.34
CA SER A 102 14.98 1.39 7.84
C SER A 102 14.78 0.55 6.58
N ASP A 103 13.56 0.08 6.30
CA ASP A 103 13.25 -0.68 5.10
C ASP A 103 13.23 0.21 3.84
N SER A 104 14.21 -0.04 2.96
CA SER A 104 14.33 0.51 1.61
C SER A 104 13.10 0.35 0.71
N GLN A 105 12.20 -0.61 0.98
CA GLN A 105 11.00 -0.83 0.18
C GLN A 105 9.85 0.10 0.58
N VAL A 106 9.82 0.62 1.81
CA VAL A 106 8.78 1.55 2.29
C VAL A 106 9.04 2.95 1.70
N GLN A 107 8.18 3.40 0.78
CA GLN A 107 8.33 4.72 0.16
C GLN A 107 7.66 5.83 1.00
N SER A 108 6.59 5.51 1.73
CA SER A 108 5.81 6.48 2.50
C SER A 108 6.21 6.44 3.98
N LYS A 109 7.29 7.17 4.33
CA LYS A 109 7.76 7.28 5.73
C LYS A 109 6.69 7.86 6.67
N LYS A 110 5.86 8.78 6.19
CA LYS A 110 4.77 9.38 6.98
C LYS A 110 3.63 8.39 7.27
N GLY A 111 3.33 7.48 6.35
CA GLY A 111 2.26 6.50 6.51
C GLY A 111 2.59 5.37 7.52
N ILE A 112 3.86 5.24 7.94
CA ILE A 112 4.29 4.29 8.96
C ILE A 112 3.52 4.50 10.27
N TYR A 113 3.42 5.74 10.73
CA TYR A 113 2.81 6.07 12.03
C TYR A 113 1.32 5.72 12.07
N GLU A 114 0.57 6.09 11.03
CA GLU A 114 -0.84 5.75 10.87
C GLU A 114 -1.06 4.24 10.69
N TYR A 115 -0.19 3.56 9.93
CA TYR A 115 -0.23 2.11 9.76
C TYR A 115 -0.07 1.35 11.08
N LEU A 116 0.86 1.79 11.94
CA LEU A 116 1.09 1.20 13.26
C LEU A 116 -0.09 1.50 14.21
N LEU A 117 -0.55 2.76 14.28
CA LEU A 117 -1.71 3.17 15.07
C LEU A 117 -2.99 2.40 14.67
N GLY A 118 -3.15 2.13 13.37
CA GLY A 118 -4.23 1.31 12.78
C GLY A 118 -4.12 -0.20 13.07
N GLY A 119 -3.10 -0.65 13.80
CA GLY A 119 -2.87 -2.06 14.09
C GLY A 119 -2.45 -2.87 12.87
N LYS A 120 -1.60 -2.29 12.01
CA LYS A 120 -0.97 -2.93 10.82
C LYS A 120 -1.94 -3.39 9.73
N LYS A 121 -3.16 -2.83 9.69
CA LYS A 121 -4.22 -3.26 8.76
C LYS A 121 -4.06 -2.67 7.36
N GLU A 122 -3.77 -1.37 7.26
CA GLU A 122 -3.78 -0.64 5.99
C GLU A 122 -2.39 -0.54 5.34
N THR A 123 -1.92 -1.67 4.81
CA THR A 123 -0.60 -1.78 4.15
C THR A 123 -0.37 -0.79 2.99
N ARG A 124 -1.45 -0.22 2.42
CA ARG A 124 -1.40 0.83 1.40
C ARG A 124 -0.68 2.10 1.90
N LEU A 125 -0.78 2.42 3.19
CA LEU A 125 -0.18 3.62 3.81
C LEU A 125 1.35 3.64 3.68
N LEU A 126 1.99 2.46 3.69
CA LEU A 126 3.45 2.31 3.55
C LEU A 126 3.96 2.60 2.12
N SER A 127 3.07 2.55 1.12
CA SER A 127 3.43 2.66 -0.30
C SER A 127 4.63 1.78 -0.67
N VAL A 128 4.54 0.48 -0.37
CA VAL A 128 5.63 -0.47 -0.59
C VAL A 128 5.99 -0.51 -2.07
N ARG A 129 7.28 -0.47 -2.39
CA ARG A 129 7.81 -0.45 -3.75
C ARG A 129 7.33 -1.64 -4.58
N VAL A 130 6.56 -1.36 -5.63
CA VAL A 130 6.19 -2.35 -6.65
C VAL A 130 7.07 -2.15 -7.89
N PHE A 131 7.58 -3.23 -8.48
CA PHE A 131 8.30 -3.17 -9.75
C PHE A 131 7.39 -2.67 -10.88
N THR A 132 7.87 -1.72 -11.69
CA THR A 132 7.10 -1.24 -12.85
C THR A 132 6.94 -2.33 -13.90
N GLU A 133 5.89 -2.27 -14.72
CA GLU A 133 5.66 -3.23 -15.81
C GLU A 133 6.84 -3.33 -16.78
N ALA A 134 7.56 -2.23 -17.01
CA ALA A 134 8.78 -2.21 -17.82
C ALA A 134 9.94 -3.01 -17.17
N VAL A 135 10.05 -2.99 -15.83
CA VAL A 135 11.02 -3.82 -15.10
C VAL A 135 10.59 -5.28 -15.10
N LYS A 136 9.31 -5.58 -14.81
CA LYS A 136 8.77 -6.95 -14.85
C LYS A 136 9.00 -7.60 -16.21
N LYS A 137 8.61 -6.94 -17.30
CA LYS A 137 8.81 -7.45 -18.68
C LYS A 137 10.29 -7.67 -19.03
N ARG A 138 11.18 -6.77 -18.60
CA ARG A 138 12.63 -6.88 -18.84
C ARG A 138 13.25 -8.06 -18.10
N VAL A 139 12.88 -8.25 -16.83
CA VAL A 139 13.35 -9.39 -16.01
C VAL A 139 12.77 -10.69 -16.55
N TYR A 140 11.46 -10.74 -16.82
CA TYR A 140 10.80 -11.92 -17.39
C TYR A 140 11.42 -12.34 -18.73
N LYS A 141 11.66 -11.40 -19.65
CA LYS A 141 12.36 -11.71 -20.91
C LYS A 141 13.75 -12.27 -20.65
N ARG A 142 14.55 -11.64 -19.78
CA ARG A 142 15.90 -12.14 -19.43
C ARG A 142 15.86 -13.56 -18.84
N GLN A 143 14.83 -13.90 -18.07
CA GLN A 143 14.63 -15.24 -17.55
C GLN A 143 14.25 -16.22 -18.66
N THR A 144 13.31 -15.86 -19.56
CA THR A 144 12.94 -16.67 -20.73
C THR A 144 14.14 -16.92 -21.65
N ASP A 145 14.86 -15.87 -22.07
CA ASP A 145 16.05 -15.95 -22.94
C ASP A 145 17.16 -16.84 -22.33
N ALA A 146 17.21 -16.97 -20.99
CA ALA A 146 18.16 -17.83 -20.29
C ALA A 146 17.65 -19.28 -20.15
N ALA A 147 16.35 -19.46 -19.92
CA ALA A 147 15.70 -20.76 -19.83
C ALA A 147 15.75 -21.49 -21.18
N GLU A 148 15.46 -20.80 -22.28
CA GLU A 148 15.55 -21.32 -23.66
C GLU A 148 16.98 -21.80 -23.99
N LYS A 149 18.01 -21.02 -23.65
CA LYS A 149 19.43 -21.39 -23.86
C LYS A 149 19.85 -22.64 -23.09
N ASN A 150 19.26 -22.86 -21.93
CA ASN A 150 19.56 -23.99 -21.06
C ASN A 150 18.61 -25.18 -21.27
N GLY A 151 17.62 -25.07 -22.17
CA GLY A 151 16.62 -26.11 -22.42
C GLY A 151 15.65 -26.37 -21.25
N VAL A 152 15.55 -25.44 -20.30
CA VAL A 152 14.70 -25.57 -19.09
C VAL A 152 13.46 -24.68 -19.17
N SER A 153 12.49 -24.93 -18.31
CA SER A 153 11.30 -24.07 -18.21
C SER A 153 11.60 -22.76 -17.46
N ASN A 154 11.01 -21.65 -17.89
CA ASN A 154 10.96 -20.40 -17.12
C ASN A 154 9.93 -20.46 -15.95
N CYS A 155 9.09 -21.50 -15.88
CA CYS A 155 8.24 -21.70 -14.71
C CYS A 155 9.04 -22.38 -13.60
N SER A 156 9.16 -21.75 -12.42
CA SER A 156 9.93 -22.28 -11.29
C SER A 156 9.49 -23.69 -10.86
N TYR A 157 8.17 -23.95 -10.84
CA TYR A 157 7.62 -25.27 -10.55
C TYR A 157 8.01 -26.32 -11.60
N CYS A 158 7.97 -25.96 -12.89
CA CYS A 158 8.37 -26.89 -13.95
C CYS A 158 9.89 -27.13 -13.99
N ALA A 159 10.69 -26.15 -13.56
CA ALA A 159 12.15 -26.25 -13.51
C ALA A 159 12.66 -27.11 -12.35
N LEU A 160 11.89 -27.23 -11.25
CA LEU A 160 12.22 -28.09 -10.11
C LEU A 160 11.89 -29.58 -10.36
N GLY A 161 11.06 -29.90 -11.36
CA GLY A 161 10.62 -31.26 -11.66
C GLY A 161 9.50 -31.76 -10.74
N HIS A 162 8.68 -32.69 -11.27
CA HIS A 162 7.66 -33.38 -10.49
C HIS A 162 8.25 -34.58 -9.74
N GLU A 163 8.88 -34.34 -8.59
CA GLU A 163 9.16 -35.41 -7.62
C GLU A 163 7.89 -35.73 -6.82
N GLY A 164 7.01 -36.57 -7.38
CA GLY A 164 5.78 -36.99 -6.70
C GLY A 164 4.82 -37.76 -7.59
N GLY A 165 5.02 -39.08 -7.69
CA GLY A 165 4.08 -39.97 -8.39
C GLY A 165 4.72 -41.18 -9.05
N GLN A 166 5.19 -42.15 -8.26
CA GLN A 166 5.40 -43.52 -8.76
C GLN A 166 4.01 -44.13 -8.99
N GLY A 167 3.52 -44.05 -10.23
CA GLY A 167 2.35 -44.80 -10.71
C GLY A 167 2.85 -46.01 -11.49
N GLU A 168 2.47 -47.21 -11.04
CA GLU A 168 3.00 -48.49 -11.50
C GLU A 168 2.73 -48.77 -12.99
N ASP A 169 3.59 -49.61 -13.57
CA ASP A 169 3.48 -50.12 -14.94
C ASP A 169 2.13 -50.82 -15.18
N LEU A 170 1.33 -50.29 -16.12
CA LEU A 170 0.34 -51.09 -16.84
C LEU A 170 0.45 -50.85 -18.34
N ALA A 171 0.73 -51.95 -19.05
CA ALA A 171 1.12 -51.95 -20.45
C ALA A 171 -0.05 -51.81 -21.43
N ALA A 172 0.28 -51.27 -22.61
CA ALA A 172 -0.35 -51.53 -23.90
C ALA A 172 -1.85 -51.22 -24.10
N GLN A 173 -2.15 -50.27 -25.01
CA GLN A 173 -2.70 -50.59 -26.35
C GLN A 173 -3.03 -49.34 -27.19
N GLY A 174 -2.94 -49.47 -28.53
CA GLY A 174 -3.86 -48.79 -29.44
C GLY A 174 -3.48 -47.43 -30.05
N TYR A 175 -2.60 -47.44 -31.06
CA TYR A 175 -2.57 -46.36 -32.05
C TYR A 175 -3.90 -46.30 -32.83
N GLY A 176 -4.53 -45.12 -32.92
CA GLY A 176 -5.85 -44.96 -33.55
C GLY A 176 -6.00 -43.69 -34.41
N ARG A 177 -5.33 -43.63 -35.57
CA ARG A 177 -5.66 -42.60 -36.59
C ARG A 177 -7.03 -42.92 -37.22
N ARG A 178 -7.97 -41.95 -37.25
CA ARG A 178 -9.09 -41.99 -38.21
C ARG A 178 -9.33 -40.65 -38.91
N SER A 179 -9.73 -40.77 -40.17
CA SER A 179 -9.60 -39.73 -41.20
C SER A 179 -10.92 -39.01 -41.46
N ARG A 180 -10.80 -37.87 -42.16
CA ARG A 180 -11.92 -37.08 -42.72
C ARG A 180 -13.00 -37.95 -43.40
N ARG A 181 -14.27 -37.66 -43.14
CA ARG A 181 -15.34 -37.73 -44.15
C ARG A 181 -16.12 -36.42 -44.18
N ARG A 182 -16.56 -36.03 -45.37
CA ARG A 182 -17.25 -34.77 -45.69
C ARG A 182 -18.46 -35.11 -46.56
N LEU A 183 -19.65 -34.70 -46.13
CA LEU A 183 -20.90 -34.54 -46.87
C LEU A 183 -21.52 -33.27 -46.26
N VAL A 184 -21.53 -32.09 -46.88
CA VAL A 184 -22.06 -31.64 -48.19
C VAL A 184 -23.58 -31.42 -48.18
N GLU A 185 -23.92 -30.19 -47.75
CA GLU A 185 -24.91 -29.25 -48.32
C GLU A 185 -26.44 -29.40 -48.13
N GLY A 186 -27.09 -28.21 -48.18
CA GLY A 186 -28.49 -27.91 -47.81
C GLY A 186 -28.54 -26.86 -46.69
N ARG A 187 -28.21 -25.57 -46.90
CA ARG A 187 -29.11 -24.49 -47.43
C ARG A 187 -30.52 -24.57 -46.83
N GLN A 188 -31.18 -23.54 -46.30
CA GLN A 188 -30.95 -22.07 -46.19
C GLN A 188 -32.01 -21.50 -45.19
N ASP A 189 -32.00 -20.29 -44.60
CA ASP A 189 -31.14 -19.09 -44.65
C ASP A 189 -31.47 -18.14 -43.45
N ARG A 190 -30.76 -17.00 -43.33
CA ARG A 190 -31.07 -15.74 -42.60
C ARG A 190 -31.05 -15.73 -41.05
N GLY A 191 -30.11 -14.96 -40.47
CA GLY A 191 -30.06 -14.69 -39.02
C GLY A 191 -28.74 -14.15 -38.40
N LYS A 192 -27.75 -13.71 -39.19
CA LYS A 192 -26.58 -12.94 -38.72
C LYS A 192 -27.04 -11.56 -38.18
N GLN A 193 -26.39 -10.82 -37.27
CA GLN A 193 -25.03 -10.81 -36.66
C GLN A 193 -25.10 -9.74 -35.50
N LEU A 194 -24.50 -9.82 -34.31
CA LEU A 194 -23.09 -9.64 -33.84
C LEU A 194 -23.21 -9.37 -32.30
N ARG A 195 -22.30 -9.69 -31.36
CA ARG A 195 -21.00 -10.38 -31.37
C ARG A 195 -20.72 -10.95 -29.96
N ALA A 196 -20.16 -12.15 -29.85
CA ALA A 196 -19.65 -12.76 -28.61
C ALA A 196 -18.43 -11.97 -28.07
N ALA A 197 -18.07 -11.92 -26.78
CA ALA A 197 -17.91 -12.99 -25.77
C ALA A 197 -16.79 -14.01 -26.12
N LEU A 198 -16.03 -14.43 -25.09
CA LEU A 198 -14.83 -15.29 -25.09
C LEU A 198 -13.51 -14.65 -25.55
N GLN A 199 -12.54 -14.59 -24.61
CA GLN A 199 -11.12 -14.80 -24.90
C GLN A 199 -10.56 -15.78 -23.84
N VAL A 200 -10.57 -17.06 -24.20
CA VAL A 200 -10.00 -18.20 -23.45
C VAL A 200 -8.47 -18.22 -23.65
N PRO A 201 -7.66 -18.70 -22.68
CA PRO A 201 -6.19 -18.62 -22.74
C PRO A 201 -5.57 -19.34 -23.95
N GLN A 202 -4.40 -18.84 -24.37
CA GLN A 202 -3.66 -19.41 -25.50
C GLN A 202 -2.78 -20.61 -25.10
N PRO A 203 -2.69 -21.65 -25.94
CA PRO A 203 -1.78 -22.78 -25.72
C PRO A 203 -0.34 -22.46 -26.13
N CYS A 204 0.63 -23.02 -25.40
CA CYS A 204 2.04 -22.95 -25.75
C CYS A 204 2.31 -23.65 -27.10
N GLN A 205 3.12 -23.03 -27.96
CA GLN A 205 3.69 -23.70 -29.13
C GLN A 205 4.99 -24.43 -28.76
N ARG A 206 5.30 -25.47 -29.54
CA ARG A 206 6.52 -26.29 -29.44
C ARG A 206 7.60 -25.76 -30.37
#